data_AF-A0A7X9III0-F1
#
_entry.id   AF-A0A7X9III0-F1
#
_cell.length_a   1.000
_cell.length_b   1.000
_cell.length_c   1.000
_cell.angle_alpha   90.00
_cell.angle_beta   90.00
_cell.angle_gamma   90.00
#
_symmetry.space_group_name_H-M   'P 1'
#
loop_
_entity.id
_entity.type
_entity.pdbx_description
1 polymer ?
#
loop_
_entity_poly.entity_id
_entity_poly.type
_entity_poly.pdbx_seq_one_letter_code
_entity_poly.pdbx_strand_id
1 'polypeptide(L)'
;MRDILALVPKPSHFAGSEWGAVRRPHATARVALAFPDLYEVGMSYLGQAILYEAVNRHPDLAAERVYAPTREAAEILLQRGAPLCTLETDTPWPPATWWPST
;
A
#
# COMPACT_ATOMS: atom_id res chain seq x y z
N MET A 1 -1.95 -8.89 -3.20
CA MET A 1 -0.75 -9.30 -2.43
C MET A 1 -1.07 -10.21 -1.25
N ARG A 2 -2.31 -10.18 -0.72
CA ARG A 2 -2.71 -10.99 0.44
C ARG A 2 -2.49 -12.50 0.26
N ASP A 3 -2.62 -13.00 -0.97
CA ASP A 3 -2.47 -14.43 -1.28
C ASP A 3 -1.03 -14.97 -1.11
N ILE A 4 -0.03 -14.10 -1.09
CA ILE A 4 1.38 -14.49 -0.95
C ILE A 4 2.01 -14.04 0.37
N LEU A 5 1.20 -13.56 1.33
CA LEU A 5 1.71 -13.05 2.61
C LEU A 5 2.57 -14.08 3.36
N ALA A 6 2.18 -15.35 3.33
CA ALA A 6 2.93 -16.41 4.01
C ALA A 6 4.37 -16.59 3.47
N LEU A 7 4.66 -16.04 2.28
CA LEU A 7 5.96 -16.17 1.62
C LEU A 7 6.86 -14.96 1.84
N VAL A 8 6.28 -13.77 2.05
CA VAL A 8 7.05 -12.52 2.18
C VAL A 8 7.57 -12.31 3.60
N PRO A 9 8.76 -11.71 3.77
CA PRO A 9 9.24 -11.32 5.09
C PRO A 9 8.32 -10.26 5.71
N LYS A 10 8.15 -10.32 7.04
CA LYS A 10 7.31 -9.40 7.81
C LYS A 10 5.91 -9.21 7.18
N PRO A 11 5.09 -10.27 7.07
CA PRO A 11 3.79 -10.23 6.37
C PRO A 11 2.82 -9.18 6.90
N SER A 12 2.93 -8.82 8.18
CA SER A 12 2.14 -7.74 8.78
C SER A 12 2.32 -6.39 8.08
N HIS A 13 3.49 -6.12 7.49
CA HIS A 13 3.76 -4.87 6.74
C HIS A 13 2.91 -4.73 5.47
N PHE A 14 2.28 -5.81 5.05
CA PHE A 14 1.56 -5.92 3.79
C PHE A 14 0.11 -6.37 3.97
N ALA A 15 -0.29 -6.73 5.20
CA ALA A 15 -1.63 -7.20 5.50
C ALA A 15 -2.67 -6.06 5.53
N GLY A 16 -2.23 -4.86 5.94
CA GLY A 16 -3.10 -3.69 6.13
C GLY A 16 -4.15 -3.86 7.23
N SER A 17 -3.86 -4.71 8.22
CA SER A 17 -4.72 -5.02 9.36
C SER A 17 -4.44 -4.15 10.59
N GLU A 18 -3.89 -2.95 10.38
CA GLU A 18 -3.52 -2.04 11.45
C GLU A 18 -4.77 -1.42 12.10
N TRP A 19 -4.68 -1.18 13.41
CA TRP A 19 -5.72 -0.45 14.11
C TRP A 19 -5.78 1.00 13.62
N GLY A 20 -6.98 1.48 13.32
CA GLY A 20 -7.20 2.83 12.77
C GLY A 20 -7.14 2.92 11.25
N ALA A 21 -6.88 1.81 10.55
CA ALA A 21 -6.96 1.78 9.10
C ALA A 21 -8.39 2.10 8.62
N VAL A 22 -8.54 3.18 7.86
CA VAL A 22 -9.82 3.62 7.30
C VAL A 22 -10.04 2.93 5.96
N ARG A 23 -11.16 2.22 5.82
CA ARG A 23 -11.58 1.60 4.56
C ARG A 23 -12.94 2.16 4.17
N ARG A 24 -13.01 2.83 3.01
CA ARG A 24 -14.27 3.31 2.42
C ARG A 24 -14.51 2.60 1.08
N PRO A 25 -15.35 1.55 1.04
CA PRO A 25 -15.68 0.84 -0.21
C PRO A 25 -16.36 1.73 -1.25
N HIS A 26 -17.13 2.73 -0.79
CA HIS A 26 -17.93 3.63 -1.63
C HIS A 26 -17.29 5.02 -1.81
N ALA A 27 -15.97 5.17 -1.61
CA ALA A 27 -15.30 6.43 -1.88
C ALA A 27 -15.35 6.76 -3.38
N THR A 28 -15.61 8.03 -3.70
CA THR A 28 -15.62 8.55 -5.07
C THR A 28 -14.23 8.49 -5.70
N ALA A 29 -13.19 8.75 -4.90
CA ALA A 29 -11.80 8.63 -5.34
C ALA A 29 -10.91 8.06 -4.24
N ARG A 30 -9.85 7.36 -4.66
CA ARG A 30 -8.82 6.82 -3.77
C ARG A 30 -7.49 7.49 -4.08
N VAL A 31 -6.75 7.85 -3.04
CA VAL A 31 -5.44 8.50 -3.16
C VAL A 31 -4.38 7.56 -2.62
N ALA A 32 -3.49 7.10 -3.51
CA ALA A 32 -2.32 6.31 -3.12
C ALA A 32 -1.20 7.22 -2.58
N LEU A 33 -0.97 7.16 -1.28
CA LEU A 33 0.16 7.76 -0.57
C LEU A 33 1.35 6.78 -0.64
N ALA A 34 2.04 6.80 -1.78
CA ALA A 34 3.23 5.99 -2.00
C ALA A 34 4.44 6.61 -1.28
N PHE A 35 5.01 5.89 -0.32
CA PHE A 35 6.22 6.28 0.39
C PHE A 35 7.43 5.54 -0.18
N PRO A 36 8.52 6.24 -0.56
CA PRO A 36 9.64 5.65 -1.27
C PRO A 36 10.63 4.91 -0.35
N ASP A 37 10.15 4.31 0.73
CA ASP A 37 10.96 3.57 1.71
C ASP A 37 10.12 2.48 2.39
N LEU A 38 10.77 1.71 3.26
CA LEU A 38 10.19 0.62 4.02
C LEU A 38 9.03 1.08 4.91
N TYR A 39 8.10 0.16 5.13
CA TYR A 39 6.94 0.33 6.02
C TYR A 39 7.32 0.92 7.39
N GLU A 40 8.36 0.41 8.04
CA GLU A 40 8.78 0.87 9.38
C GLU A 40 9.23 2.34 9.39
N VAL A 41 9.87 2.78 8.30
CA VAL A 41 10.32 4.16 8.12
C VAL A 41 9.12 5.07 7.87
N GLY A 42 8.24 4.67 6.96
CA GLY A 42 7.07 5.47 6.61
C GLY A 42 6.02 5.55 7.72
N MET A 43 5.80 4.48 8.48
CA MET A 43 4.92 4.50 9.65
C MET A 43 5.40 5.46 10.75
N SER A 44 6.70 5.70 10.83
CA SER A 44 7.29 6.67 11.76
C SER A 44 7.34 8.10 11.19
N TYR A 45 6.90 8.29 9.95
CA TYR A 45 6.94 9.58 9.26
C TYR A 45 5.66 10.39 9.50
N LEU A 46 5.76 11.42 10.33
CA LEU A 46 4.63 12.28 10.71
C LEU A 46 3.90 12.89 9.51
N GLY A 47 4.63 13.26 8.45
CA GLY A 47 4.01 13.83 7.24
C GLY A 47 3.05 12.86 6.56
N GLN A 48 3.35 11.55 6.55
CA GLN A 48 2.46 10.56 5.94
C GLN A 48 1.20 10.39 6.80
N ALA A 49 1.33 10.40 8.13
CA ALA A 49 0.18 10.34 9.03
C ALA A 49 -0.76 11.56 8.84
N ILE A 50 -0.20 12.76 8.73
CA ILE A 50 -0.96 13.99 8.46
C ILE A 50 -1.71 13.90 7.12
N LEU A 51 -1.03 13.46 6.05
CA LEU A 51 -1.66 13.31 4.74
C LEU A 51 -2.75 12.23 4.74
N TYR A 52 -2.49 11.11 5.42
CA TYR A 52 -3.45 10.02 5.56
C TYR A 52 -4.73 10.50 6.26
N GLU A 53 -4.60 11.24 7.37
CA GLU A 53 -5.72 11.83 8.08
C GLU A 53 -6.44 12.89 7.23
N ALA A 54 -5.69 13.78 6.57
CA ALA A 54 -6.25 14.84 5.75
C ALA A 54 -7.13 14.30 4.60
N VAL A 55 -6.67 13.26 3.91
CA VAL A 55 -7.47 12.59 2.87
C VAL A 55 -8.70 11.91 3.47
N ASN A 56 -8.53 11.14 4.55
CA ASN A 56 -9.62 10.37 5.15
C ASN A 56 -10.66 11.23 5.89
N ARG A 57 -10.36 12.50 6.19
CA ARG A 57 -11.30 13.50 6.70
C ARG A 57 -12.36 13.88 5.67
N HIS A 58 -12.06 13.79 4.38
CA HIS A 58 -13.05 14.05 3.34
C HIS A 58 -13.99 12.85 3.21
N PRO A 59 -15.33 13.03 3.27
CA PRO A 59 -16.27 11.91 3.31
C PRO A 59 -16.22 11.03 2.06
N ASP A 60 -15.90 11.62 0.91
CA ASP A 60 -15.87 10.93 -0.40
C ASP A 60 -14.49 10.43 -0.84
N LEU A 61 -13.45 10.60 -0.02
CA LEU A 61 -12.09 10.16 -0.37
C LEU A 61 -11.63 9.03 0.56
N ALA A 62 -10.75 8.18 0.03
CA ALA A 62 -10.05 7.15 0.79
C ALA A 62 -8.54 7.25 0.56
N ALA A 63 -7.76 7.27 1.63
CA ALA A 63 -6.31 7.14 1.52
C ALA A 63 -5.92 5.65 1.43
N GLU A 64 -4.98 5.36 0.53
CA GLU A 64 -4.32 4.08 0.37
C GLU A 64 -2.82 4.27 0.64
N ARG A 65 -2.21 3.48 1.50
CA ARG A 65 -0.76 3.52 1.76
C ARG A 65 -0.06 2.47 0.94
N VAL A 66 1.10 2.83 0.37
CA VAL A 66 2.01 1.90 -0.32
C VAL A 66 3.43 2.20 0.14
N TYR A 67 4.21 1.16 0.39
CA TYR A 67 5.59 1.26 0.83
C TYR A 67 6.50 0.48 -0.11
N ALA A 68 7.77 0.89 -0.18
CA ALA A 68 8.76 0.12 -0.92
C ALA A 68 8.92 -1.27 -0.26
N PRO A 69 8.88 -2.36 -1.04
CA PRO A 69 9.17 -3.69 -0.51
C PRO A 69 10.64 -3.79 -0.13
N THR A 70 10.97 -4.67 0.82
CA THR A 70 12.38 -5.08 1.01
C THR A 70 12.88 -5.80 -0.25
N ARG A 71 14.20 -5.94 -0.38
CA ARG A 71 14.80 -6.66 -1.52
C ARG A 71 14.24 -8.09 -1.64
N GLU A 72 14.13 -8.80 -0.53
CA GLU A 72 13.62 -10.18 -0.50
C GLU A 72 12.13 -10.23 -0.86
N ALA A 73 11.31 -9.31 -0.34
CA ALA A 73 9.90 -9.22 -0.70
C ALA A 73 9.72 -8.91 -2.19
N ALA A 74 10.54 -8.02 -2.75
CA ALA A 74 10.54 -7.69 -4.17
C ALA A 74 10.91 -8.90 -5.05
N GLU A 75 11.92 -9.68 -4.66
CA GLU A 75 12.31 -10.91 -5.36
C GLU A 75 11.15 -11.92 -5.39
N ILE A 76 10.44 -12.10 -4.27
CA ILE A 76 9.28 -12.99 -4.20
C ILE A 76 8.13 -12.49 -5.09
N LEU A 77 7.84 -11.18 -5.08
CA LEU A 77 6.82 -10.58 -5.94
C LEU A 77 7.11 -10.86 -7.42
N LEU A 78 8.36 -10.64 -7.85
CA LEU A 78 8.80 -10.92 -9.21
C LEU A 78 8.70 -12.41 -9.57
N GLN A 79 9.19 -13.31 -8.71
CA GLN A 79 9.14 -14.76 -8.93
C GLN A 79 7.71 -15.29 -9.03
N ARG A 80 6.76 -14.66 -8.32
CA ARG A 80 5.34 -15.05 -8.30
C ARG A 80 4.49 -14.31 -9.33
N GLY A 81 5.07 -13.37 -10.07
CA GLY A 81 4.30 -12.48 -10.96
C GLY A 81 3.24 -11.67 -10.22
N ALA A 82 3.44 -11.40 -8.93
CA ALA A 82 2.48 -10.72 -8.08
C ALA A 82 2.78 -9.22 -8.04
N PRO A 83 1.76 -8.35 -8.12
CA PRO A 83 1.97 -6.91 -8.02
C PRO A 83 2.22 -6.50 -6.56
N LEU A 84 3.01 -5.45 -6.36
CA LEU A 84 2.96 -4.68 -5.12
C LEU A 84 1.54 -4.10 -4.98
N CYS A 85 1.01 -4.04 -3.76
CA CYS A 85 -0.35 -3.58 -3.53
C CYS A 85 -0.43 -2.57 -2.38
N THR A 86 -1.50 -1.77 -2.40
CA THR A 86 -1.85 -0.86 -1.30
C THR A 86 -2.31 -1.61 -0.06
N LEU A 87 -2.11 -1.03 1.13
CA LEU A 87 -2.43 -1.72 2.39
C LEU A 87 -3.93 -1.85 2.65
N GLU A 88 -4.70 -0.77 2.45
CA GLU A 88 -6.10 -0.72 2.86
C GLU A 88 -6.94 -1.68 2.02
N THR A 89 -6.76 -1.74 0.71
CA THR A 89 -7.59 -2.59 -0.15
C THR A 89 -6.88 -3.67 -0.94
N ASP A 90 -5.56 -3.80 -0.82
CA ASP A 90 -4.78 -4.74 -1.65
C ASP A 90 -4.90 -4.40 -3.15
N THR A 91 -4.98 -3.09 -3.47
CA THR A 91 -5.07 -2.61 -4.86
C THR A 91 -3.68 -2.60 -5.51
N PRO A 92 -3.49 -3.20 -6.70
CA PRO A 92 -2.20 -3.23 -7.39
C PRO A 92 -1.58 -1.84 -7.65
N TRP A 93 -0.28 -1.71 -7.40
CA TRP A 93 0.53 -0.49 -7.55
C TRP A 93 1.95 -0.81 -8.09
N PRO A 94 2.55 0.04 -8.95
CA PRO A 94 1.91 1.14 -9.66
C PRO A 94 0.82 0.63 -10.61
N PRO A 95 -0.12 1.50 -11.05
CA PRO A 95 -1.12 1.12 -12.04
C PRO A 95 -0.45 0.55 -13.28
N ALA A 96 -1.01 -0.50 -13.88
CA ALA A 96 -0.45 -1.13 -15.07
C ALA A 96 -0.22 -0.14 -16.23
N THR A 97 -0.97 0.97 -16.25
CA THR A 97 -0.86 2.06 -17.23
C THR A 97 0.40 2.93 -17.06
N TRP A 98 1.12 2.83 -15.95
CA TRP A 98 2.32 3.63 -15.69
C TRP A 98 3.58 3.02 -16.31
N TRP A 99 3.56 1.73 -16.63
CA TRP A 99 4.62 1.11 -17.41
C TRP A 99 4.18 1.11 -18.88
N PRO A 100 4.93 1.70 -19.81
CA PRO A 100 4.65 1.51 -21.22
C PRO A 100 4.71 0.00 -21.48
N SER A 101 3.62 -0.55 -21.98
CA SER A 101 3.58 -1.95 -22.42
C SER A 101 4.61 -2.12 -23.53
N THR A 102 5.79 -2.64 -23.17
CA THR A 102 6.79 -3.19 -24.08
C THR A 102 6.20 -4.30 -24.92
#